data_AF-A0A367RB56-F1
#
_entry.id   AF-A0A367RB56-F1
#
_cell.length_a   1.000
_cell.length_b   1.000
_cell.length_c   1.000
_cell.angle_alpha   90.00
_cell.angle_beta   90.00
_cell.angle_gamma   90.00
#
_symmetry.space_group_name_H-M   'P 1'
#
loop_
_entity.id
_entity.type
_entity.pdbx_description
1 polymer ?
#
loop_
_entity_poly.entity_id
_entity_poly.type
_entity_poly.pdbx_seq_one_letter_code
_entity_poly.pdbx_strand_id
1 'polypeptide(L)'
;MDNVIAPTNSSIVKPPEVTLVPNNSLLTETPEVGRQLAVKMARLIIKLTQPDEEKRNQLRDVYGNDAMMLIAVGQTVATEFATFTKCL
;
A
#
# COMPACT_ATOMS: atom_id res chain seq x y z
N MET A 1 -30.13 -17.45 40.41
CA MET A 1 -29.04 -18.09 39.65
C MET A 1 -28.75 -17.17 38.50
N ASP A 2 -27.97 -16.13 38.79
CA ASP A 2 -27.53 -15.17 37.79
C ASP A 2 -26.41 -15.84 36.98
N ASN A 3 -26.59 -15.97 35.67
CA ASN A 3 -25.47 -16.32 34.81
C ASN A 3 -25.47 -15.50 33.54
N VAL A 4 -24.81 -14.34 33.67
CA VAL A 4 -23.79 -13.80 32.78
C VAL A 4 -24.17 -13.78 31.29
N ILE A 5 -24.66 -12.62 30.86
CA ILE A 5 -24.56 -12.15 29.48
C ILE A 5 -23.07 -12.02 29.16
N ALA A 6 -22.54 -12.92 28.34
CA ALA A 6 -21.22 -12.72 27.74
C ALA A 6 -21.30 -11.50 26.79
N PRO A 7 -20.45 -10.48 26.94
CA PRO A 7 -20.36 -9.44 25.92
C PRO A 7 -19.67 -10.05 24.71
N THR A 8 -20.44 -10.31 23.65
CA THR A 8 -19.89 -10.55 22.31
C THR A 8 -19.24 -9.27 21.81
N ASN A 9 -18.01 -9.03 22.26
CA ASN A 9 -17.17 -7.98 21.72
C ASN A 9 -16.67 -8.42 20.35
N SER A 10 -17.58 -8.39 19.36
CA SER A 10 -17.22 -8.50 17.95
C SER A 10 -16.58 -7.17 17.57
N SER A 11 -15.28 -7.07 17.83
CA SER A 11 -14.43 -6.07 17.20
C SER A 11 -14.37 -6.42 15.71
N ILE A 12 -15.40 -6.03 14.97
CA ILE A 12 -15.37 -6.01 13.51
C ILE A 12 -14.28 -4.99 13.16
N VAL A 13 -13.08 -5.49 12.93
CA VAL A 13 -11.98 -4.68 12.39
C VAL A 13 -12.42 -4.28 10.99
N LYS A 14 -13.06 -3.10 10.87
CA LYS A 14 -13.34 -2.49 9.57
C LYS A 14 -12.01 -2.44 8.82
N PRO A 15 -11.91 -3.00 7.60
CA PRO A 15 -10.70 -2.87 6.80
C PRO A 15 -10.32 -1.39 6.75
N PRO A 16 -9.03 -1.04 6.92
CA PRO A 16 -8.64 0.35 6.86
C PRO A 16 -9.06 0.93 5.52
N GLU A 17 -9.71 2.08 5.57
CA GLU A 17 -10.15 2.81 4.39
C GLU A 17 -8.91 3.43 3.74
N VAL A 18 -8.25 2.65 2.87
CA VAL A 18 -7.05 3.06 2.16
C VAL A 18 -7.44 3.60 0.79
N THR A 19 -7.23 4.90 0.57
CA THR A 19 -7.34 5.51 -0.76
C THR A 19 -6.22 4.99 -1.65
N LEU A 20 -6.56 4.26 -2.71
CA LEU A 20 -5.59 3.63 -3.62
C LEU A 20 -5.16 4.55 -4.76
N VAL A 21 -6.04 5.46 -5.19
CA VAL A 21 -5.77 6.46 -6.23
C VAL A 21 -5.88 7.85 -5.60
N PRO A 22 -4.75 8.50 -5.26
CA PRO A 22 -4.76 9.86 -4.73
C PRO A 22 -5.48 10.83 -5.68
N ASN A 23 -6.34 11.70 -5.12
CA ASN A 23 -7.13 12.68 -5.87
C ASN A 23 -8.03 12.09 -6.99
N ASN A 24 -8.19 10.76 -7.03
CA ASN A 24 -8.91 10.05 -8.08
C ASN A 24 -8.45 10.43 -9.51
N SER A 25 -7.17 10.75 -9.68
CA SER A 25 -6.60 11.18 -10.96
C SER A 25 -5.25 10.52 -11.21
N LEU A 26 -5.01 10.14 -12.46
CA LEU A 26 -3.72 9.66 -12.96
C LEU A 26 -2.99 10.75 -13.76
N LEU A 27 -3.56 11.95 -13.90
CA LEU A 27 -2.91 13.04 -14.60
C LEU A 27 -1.85 13.68 -13.71
N THR A 28 -0.65 13.85 -14.24
CA THR A 28 0.48 14.50 -13.55
C THR A 28 1.14 15.54 -14.43
N GLU A 29 1.53 16.66 -13.83
CA GLU A 29 2.09 17.81 -14.56
C GLU A 29 3.46 17.52 -15.19
N THR A 30 4.25 16.62 -14.58
CA THR A 30 5.58 16.26 -15.07
C THR A 30 5.85 14.76 -14.88
N PRO A 31 6.78 14.17 -15.66
CA PRO A 31 7.19 12.78 -15.47
C PRO A 31 7.70 12.46 -14.06
N GLU A 32 8.38 13.40 -13.41
CA GLU A 32 8.86 13.23 -12.03
C GLU A 32 7.69 13.10 -11.03
N VAL A 33 6.66 13.94 -11.18
CA VAL A 33 5.44 13.83 -10.37
C VAL A 33 4.72 12.50 -10.66
N GLY A 34 4.67 12.07 -11.92
CA GLY A 34 4.17 10.75 -12.30
C GLY A 34 4.94 9.61 -11.64
N ARG A 35 6.27 9.72 -11.56
CA ARG A 35 7.12 8.72 -10.92
C ARG A 35 6.86 8.64 -9.41
N GLN A 36 6.72 9.79 -8.75
CA GLN A 36 6.39 9.85 -7.33
C GLN A 36 4.99 9.30 -7.04
N LEU A 37 4.01 9.56 -7.92
CA LEU A 37 2.67 9.00 -7.82
C LEU A 37 2.69 7.47 -7.95
N ALA A 38 3.44 6.92 -8.90
CA ALA A 38 3.63 5.47 -9.05
C ALA A 38 4.23 4.83 -7.79
N VAL A 39 5.25 5.44 -7.18
CA VAL A 39 5.81 4.97 -5.90
C VAL A 39 4.77 4.98 -4.79
N LYS A 40 3.96 6.05 -4.72
CA LYS A 40 2.90 6.18 -3.72
C LYS A 40 1.84 5.09 -3.88
N MET A 41 1.38 4.84 -5.10
CA MET A 41 0.38 3.81 -5.39
C MET A 41 0.90 2.41 -5.06
N ALA A 42 2.13 2.07 -5.45
CA ALA A 42 2.76 0.80 -5.08
C ALA A 42 2.78 0.59 -3.55
N ARG A 43 3.12 1.64 -2.77
CA ARG A 43 3.11 1.58 -1.30
C ARG A 43 1.70 1.45 -0.71
N LEU A 44 0.70 2.05 -1.33
CA LEU A 44 -0.69 1.97 -0.89
C LEU A 44 -1.26 0.56 -1.06
N ILE A 45 -0.86 -0.16 -2.10
CA ILE A 45 -1.19 -1.58 -2.26
C ILE A 45 -0.60 -2.40 -1.09
N ILE A 46 0.67 -2.19 -0.74
CA ILE A 46 1.28 -2.89 0.41
C ILE A 46 0.56 -2.56 1.72
N LYS A 47 0.14 -1.30 1.92
CA LYS A 47 -0.64 -0.87 3.08
C LYS A 47 -2.03 -1.52 3.11
N LEU A 48 -2.66 -1.72 1.97
CA LEU A 48 -3.94 -2.42 1.85
C LEU A 48 -3.78 -3.91 2.18
N THR A 49 -2.75 -4.57 1.62
CA THR A 49 -2.55 -6.01 1.80
C THR A 49 -2.06 -6.38 3.20
N GLN A 50 -1.25 -5.52 3.81
CA GLN A 50 -0.80 -5.65 5.19
C GLN A 50 -1.16 -4.38 5.96
N PRO A 51 -2.33 -4.32 6.63
CA PRO A 51 -2.78 -3.13 7.33
C PRO A 51 -1.98 -2.83 8.61
N ASP A 52 -1.36 -3.85 9.20
CA ASP A 52 -0.54 -3.76 10.42
C ASP A 52 0.80 -3.05 10.14
N GLU A 53 1.02 -1.92 10.81
CA GLU A 53 2.23 -1.12 10.65
C GLU A 53 3.47 -1.78 11.23
N GLU A 54 3.35 -2.45 12.37
CA GLU A 54 4.48 -3.11 13.03
C GLU A 54 5.03 -4.22 12.15
N LYS A 55 4.14 -5.01 11.53
CA LYS A 55 4.53 -6.03 10.55
C LYS A 55 5.22 -5.44 9.33
N ARG A 56 4.73 -4.32 8.79
CA ARG A 56 5.38 -3.65 7.65
C ARG A 56 6.77 -3.14 8.01
N ASN A 57 6.96 -2.64 9.24
CA ASN A 57 8.27 -2.18 9.71
C ASN A 57 9.25 -3.36 9.83
N GLN A 58 8.82 -4.49 10.40
CA GLN A 58 9.64 -5.71 10.46
C GLN A 58 10.02 -6.23 9.07
N LEU A 59 9.09 -6.23 8.11
CA LEU A 59 9.36 -6.68 6.74
C LEU A 59 10.33 -5.74 6.00
N ARG A 60 10.44 -4.47 6.40
CA ARG A 60 11.34 -3.48 5.78
C ARG A 60 12.81 -3.84 5.96
N ASP A 61 13.17 -4.41 7.09
CA ASP A 61 14.54 -4.87 7.33
C ASP A 61 14.90 -6.06 6.43
N VAL A 62 13.91 -6.87 6.05
CA VAL A 62 14.11 -7.99 5.12
C VAL A 62 14.32 -7.48 3.70
N TYR A 63 13.32 -6.81 3.12
CA TYR A 63 13.42 -6.43 1.71
C TYR A 63 14.41 -5.29 1.45
N GLY A 64 14.73 -4.47 2.46
CA GLY A 64 15.68 -3.38 2.35
C GLY A 64 17.13 -3.84 2.23
N ASN A 65 17.44 -5.07 2.67
CA ASN A 65 18.78 -5.66 2.65
C ASN A 65 18.93 -6.80 1.63
N ASP A 66 17.88 -7.10 0.86
CA ASP A 66 17.89 -8.14 -0.18
C ASP A 66 17.92 -7.52 -1.58
N ALA A 67 18.99 -7.76 -2.33
CA ALA A 67 19.17 -7.18 -3.66
C ALA A 67 18.08 -7.59 -4.67
N MET A 68 17.58 -8.82 -4.61
CA MET A 68 16.52 -9.29 -5.51
C MET A 68 15.20 -8.63 -5.17
N MET A 69 14.91 -8.44 -3.87
CA MET A 69 13.72 -7.72 -3.44
C MET A 69 13.78 -6.23 -3.81
N LEU A 70 14.95 -5.58 -3.70
CA LEU A 70 15.14 -4.20 -4.16
C LEU A 70 14.88 -4.05 -5.67
N ILE A 71 15.34 -5.01 -6.47
CA ILE A 71 15.02 -5.05 -7.91
C ILE A 71 13.51 -5.25 -8.12
N ALA A 72 12.86 -6.15 -7.38
CA ALA A 72 11.43 -6.39 -7.48
C ALA A 72 10.59 -5.14 -7.13
N VAL A 73 11.02 -4.37 -6.12
CA VAL A 73 10.42 -3.06 -5.81
C VAL A 73 10.58 -2.12 -7.02
N GLY A 74 11.78 -2.04 -7.61
CA GLY A 74 12.02 -1.25 -8.82
C GLY A 74 11.09 -1.62 -9.99
N GLN A 75 10.92 -2.92 -10.24
CA GLN A 75 10.04 -3.46 -11.30
C GLN A 75 8.57 -3.14 -11.05
N THR A 76 8.13 -3.24 -9.79
CA THR A 76 6.75 -2.88 -9.40
C THR A 76 6.47 -1.41 -9.73
N VAL A 77 7.35 -0.49 -9.30
CA VAL A 77 7.15 0.93 -9.57
C VAL A 77 7.30 1.23 -11.07
N ALA A 78 8.17 0.54 -11.81
CA ALA A 78 8.28 0.70 -13.26
C ALA A 78 6.98 0.31 -13.99
N THR A 79 6.33 -0.77 -13.55
CA THR A 79 5.04 -1.22 -14.10
C THR A 79 3.93 -0.21 -13.83
N GLU A 80 3.84 0.29 -12.59
CA GLU A 80 2.89 1.37 -12.24
C GLU A 80 3.17 2.63 -13.08
N PHE A 81 4.43 3.02 -13.21
CA PHE A 81 4.82 4.22 -13.97
C PHE A 81 4.45 4.12 -15.46
N ALA A 82 4.60 2.93 -16.07
CA ALA A 82 4.24 2.69 -17.45
C ALA A 82 2.75 2.95 -17.74
N THR A 83 1.88 2.76 -16.74
CA THR A 83 0.44 3.07 -16.86
C THR A 83 0.20 4.57 -17.05
N PHE A 84 0.95 5.44 -16.34
CA PHE A 84 0.81 6.89 -16.46
C PHE A 84 1.29 7.43 -17.81
N THR A 85 2.38 6.87 -18.35
CA THR A 85 2.95 7.33 -19.63
C THR A 85 2.04 7.11 -20.83
N LYS A 86 1.03 6.23 -20.71
CA LYS A 86 0.07 5.95 -21.79
C LYS A 86 -1.12 6.93 -21.82
N CYS A 87 -1.27 7.77 -20.80
CA CYS A 87 -2.37 8.73 -20.69
C CYS A 87 -1.99 10.15 -21.18
N LEU A 88 -0.79 10.33 -21.73
CA LEU A 88 -0.30 11.59 -22.34
C LEU A 88 -0.39 11.55 -23.86
#